data_AF-A0A9P4QZN9-F1
#
_entry.id   AF-A0A9P4QZN9-F1
#
_cell.length_a   1.000
_cell.length_b   1.000
_cell.length_c   1.000
_cell.angle_alpha   90.00
_cell.angle_beta   90.00
_cell.angle_gamma   90.00
#
_symmetry.space_group_name_H-M   'P 1'
#
loop_
_entity.id
_entity.type
_entity.pdbx_description
1 polymer ?
#
loop_
_entity_poly.entity_id
_entity_poly.type
_entity_poly.pdbx_seq_one_letter_code
_entity_poly.pdbx_strand_id
1 'polypeptide(L)'
;MKSKTLSPLPRTASTRSTSSRTSTPPSEVGTAVSTAAEGFFFAGDLTPSKSSKIPQFATPPPIPASAREVPPMDDYDTPSTELPHTVYYLTVTTPHTDSFTIYGPKSSVLEHKGKIIELISNSPAAIKKYEKLRAVKGQKHLDELGFHTLVIPQERGTHTVLQLVRESNKPIHSALHSTQSPIYLVTARGPLVYDLGGTNRTVVSGRLKGFAVTSRMVSSFNSLKAGKAAARKAMGVLLQQGTVDAMKVLMTENEDRDGRGNWVLMAMDAMRVWEVAVVLVRDG
;
A
#
# COMPACT_ATOMS: atom_id res chain seq x y z
N MET A 1 41.71 59.43 -26.52
CA MET A 1 41.77 59.71 -25.07
C MET A 1 41.47 58.43 -24.30
N LYS A 2 42.40 58.05 -23.40
CA LYS A 2 42.30 57.13 -22.26
C LYS A 2 41.98 55.65 -22.50
N SER A 3 43.06 54.88 -22.54
CA SER A 3 43.21 53.49 -22.12
C SER A 3 42.78 53.28 -20.66
N LYS A 4 42.23 52.10 -20.33
CA LYS A 4 42.37 51.52 -18.97
C LYS A 4 42.22 50.00 -18.97
N THR A 5 43.36 49.35 -18.82
CA THR A 5 43.59 47.99 -18.32
C THR A 5 43.38 47.97 -16.79
N LEU A 6 42.86 46.88 -16.21
CA LEU A 6 43.26 46.32 -14.90
C LEU A 6 42.41 45.07 -14.52
N SER A 7 43.03 43.91 -14.69
CA SER A 7 43.35 42.86 -13.69
C SER A 7 42.30 42.19 -12.76
N PRO A 8 42.61 40.96 -12.26
CA PRO A 8 41.63 39.95 -11.83
C PRO A 8 41.60 39.62 -10.31
N LEU A 9 40.54 38.88 -9.91
CA LEU A 9 40.33 37.98 -8.75
C LEU A 9 40.67 38.47 -7.31
N PRO A 10 39.89 37.99 -6.32
CA PRO A 10 40.52 36.99 -5.44
C PRO A 10 39.68 35.73 -5.22
N ARG A 11 40.38 34.59 -5.29
CA ARG A 11 40.00 33.30 -4.73
C ARG A 11 40.06 33.39 -3.21
N THR A 12 38.98 33.04 -2.52
CA THR A 12 39.04 32.68 -1.11
C THR A 12 39.20 31.18 -0.98
N ALA A 13 40.33 30.80 -0.40
CA ALA A 13 40.61 29.46 0.07
C ALA A 13 39.65 29.14 1.22
N SER A 14 38.97 27.98 1.16
CA SER A 14 38.36 27.39 2.34
C SER A 14 39.10 26.09 2.68
N THR A 15 39.42 26.03 3.95
CA THR A 15 40.30 25.14 4.67
C THR A 15 39.97 23.65 4.51
N ARG A 16 41.01 22.92 4.14
CA ARG A 16 41.18 21.48 4.30
C ARG A 16 41.23 21.15 5.81
N SER A 17 40.17 20.54 6.35
CA SER A 17 40.26 19.85 7.66
C SER A 17 40.52 18.37 7.42
N THR A 18 41.76 17.98 7.68
CA THR A 18 42.19 16.61 7.86
C THR A 18 41.61 16.06 9.17
N SER A 19 40.84 14.99 9.10
CA SER A 19 40.69 14.08 10.23
C SER A 19 40.92 12.65 9.76
N SER A 20 41.76 12.01 10.54
CA SER A 20 42.50 10.78 10.32
C SER A 20 41.63 9.54 10.37
N ARG A 21 41.94 8.59 9.49
CA ARG A 21 41.65 7.16 9.69
C ARG A 21 42.33 6.69 10.98
N THR A 22 41.61 5.98 11.82
CA THR A 22 42.21 4.96 12.69
C THR A 22 41.30 3.74 12.70
N SER A 23 41.93 2.62 12.38
CA SER A 23 41.43 1.27 12.24
C SER A 23 41.08 0.63 13.59
N THR A 24 40.05 -0.21 13.57
CA THR A 24 39.73 -1.31 14.50
C THR A 24 40.92 -2.27 14.70
N PRO A 25 40.97 -3.15 15.75
CA PRO A 25 39.86 -4.03 16.18
C PRO A 25 39.69 -4.26 17.70
N PRO A 26 38.53 -4.76 18.15
CA PRO A 26 38.45 -5.60 19.34
C PRO A 26 38.49 -7.08 18.97
N SER A 27 39.32 -7.82 19.72
CA SER A 27 39.42 -9.28 19.70
C SER A 27 38.16 -9.96 20.22
N GLU A 28 37.98 -11.18 19.72
CA GLU A 28 36.98 -12.19 20.03
C GLU A 28 36.83 -12.55 21.51
N VAL A 29 35.69 -13.18 21.79
CA VAL A 29 35.45 -14.38 22.62
C VAL A 29 34.28 -14.14 23.58
N GLY A 30 33.22 -14.96 23.44
CA GLY A 30 32.29 -15.16 24.55
C GLY A 30 30.86 -15.50 24.16
N THR A 31 30.63 -16.78 23.84
CA THR A 31 29.50 -17.58 24.35
C THR A 31 28.09 -17.20 23.91
N ALA A 32 27.59 -17.99 22.95
CA ALA A 32 26.17 -18.22 22.74
C ALA A 32 25.52 -18.77 24.02
N VAL A 33 24.51 -18.08 24.54
CA VAL A 33 23.53 -18.67 25.45
C VAL A 33 22.16 -18.53 24.79
N SER A 34 21.70 -19.67 24.31
CA SER A 34 20.32 -19.93 23.92
C SER A 34 19.47 -19.91 25.19
N THR A 35 18.52 -18.98 25.30
CA THR A 35 17.53 -19.00 26.38
C THR A 35 16.14 -19.13 25.76
N ALA A 36 15.49 -20.21 26.16
CA ALA A 36 14.26 -20.77 25.65
C ALA A 36 13.08 -19.79 25.72
N ALA A 37 12.27 -19.80 24.67
CA ALA A 37 10.91 -19.29 24.71
C ALA A 37 10.04 -20.23 25.56
N GLU A 38 9.59 -19.75 26.71
CA GLU A 38 8.58 -20.40 27.54
C GLU A 38 7.25 -20.43 26.78
N GLY A 39 6.89 -21.62 26.27
CA GLY A 39 5.53 -21.92 25.87
C GLY A 39 4.70 -22.24 27.10
N PHE A 40 3.72 -21.39 27.41
CA PHE A 40 2.67 -21.71 28.38
C PHE A 40 1.74 -22.78 27.79
N PHE A 41 1.85 -24.02 28.29
CA PHE A 41 0.90 -25.10 28.02
C PHE A 41 -0.11 -25.17 29.17
N PHE A 42 -1.39 -24.90 28.89
CA PHE A 42 -2.47 -25.31 29.79
C PHE A 42 -2.93 -26.72 29.41
N ALA A 43 -2.50 -27.71 30.18
CA ALA A 43 -3.12 -29.01 30.23
C ALA A 43 -4.36 -28.92 31.13
N GLY A 44 -5.54 -29.08 30.53
CA GLY A 44 -6.81 -29.18 31.22
C GLY A 44 -7.58 -30.37 30.67
N ASP A 45 -7.54 -31.45 31.42
CA ASP A 45 -8.20 -32.73 31.20
C ASP A 45 -9.72 -32.58 31.43
N LEU A 46 -10.56 -32.87 30.44
CA LEU A 46 -12.00 -33.06 30.62
C LEU A 46 -12.54 -34.15 29.68
N THR A 47 -13.07 -35.18 30.34
CA THR A 47 -13.67 -36.43 29.87
C THR A 47 -14.87 -36.30 28.90
N PRO A 48 -15.24 -37.35 28.14
CA PRO A 48 -16.25 -37.28 27.09
C PRO A 48 -17.66 -37.57 27.62
N SER A 49 -18.65 -36.72 27.29
CA SER A 49 -20.06 -37.04 27.55
C SER A 49 -21.04 -36.24 26.67
N LYS A 50 -21.86 -37.01 25.95
CA LYS A 50 -23.21 -36.73 25.43
C LYS A 50 -23.40 -35.69 24.32
N SER A 51 -23.54 -36.25 23.11
CA SER A 51 -24.65 -36.04 22.17
C SER A 51 -25.29 -34.64 22.13
N SER A 52 -24.85 -33.86 21.13
CA SER A 52 -25.68 -32.84 20.51
C SER A 52 -25.46 -32.89 19.00
N LYS A 53 -26.55 -33.16 18.25
CA LYS A 53 -26.61 -33.12 16.79
C LYS A 53 -25.99 -31.82 16.27
N ILE A 54 -24.85 -31.92 15.58
CA ILE A 54 -24.28 -30.82 14.80
C ILE A 54 -25.04 -30.79 13.47
N PRO A 55 -25.63 -29.65 13.07
CA PRO A 55 -26.13 -29.50 11.70
C PRO A 55 -24.96 -29.63 10.72
N GLN A 56 -25.04 -30.60 9.82
CA GLN A 56 -24.11 -30.72 8.69
C GLN A 56 -24.24 -29.47 7.82
N PHE A 57 -23.32 -28.52 7.99
CA PHE A 57 -23.13 -27.45 7.02
C PHE A 57 -22.22 -27.98 5.90
N ALA A 58 -22.73 -27.90 4.68
CA ALA A 58 -22.07 -28.34 3.48
C ALA A 58 -20.65 -27.76 3.38
N THR A 59 -19.69 -28.62 3.03
CA THR A 59 -18.36 -28.23 2.57
C THR A 59 -18.49 -27.08 1.55
N PRO A 60 -17.82 -25.93 1.74
CA PRO A 60 -17.81 -24.90 0.72
C PRO A 60 -17.14 -25.46 -0.55
N PRO A 61 -17.67 -25.16 -1.74
CA PRO A 61 -17.10 -25.65 -2.98
C PRO A 61 -15.67 -25.12 -3.14
N PRO A 62 -14.76 -25.90 -3.75
CA PRO A 62 -13.45 -25.39 -4.13
C PRO A 62 -13.65 -24.18 -5.05
N ILE A 63 -13.14 -23.02 -4.66
CA ILE A 63 -13.21 -21.80 -5.47
C ILE A 63 -12.46 -22.11 -6.79
N PRO A 64 -13.15 -22.12 -7.95
CA PRO A 64 -12.50 -22.45 -9.20
C PRO A 64 -11.53 -21.34 -9.59
N ALA A 65 -10.29 -21.74 -9.84
CA ALA A 65 -9.23 -20.89 -10.38
C ALA A 65 -9.48 -20.54 -11.86
N SER A 66 -10.58 -19.84 -12.17
CA SER A 66 -10.81 -19.21 -13.49
C SER A 66 -12.09 -18.36 -13.56
N ALA A 67 -12.62 -17.85 -12.45
CA ALA A 67 -13.65 -16.81 -12.56
C ALA A 67 -12.96 -15.57 -13.16
N ARG A 68 -13.27 -15.25 -14.42
CA ARG A 68 -13.03 -13.89 -14.94
C ARG A 68 -13.69 -12.95 -13.94
N GLU A 69 -12.90 -12.27 -13.13
CA GLU A 69 -13.42 -11.30 -12.17
C GLU A 69 -14.27 -10.32 -12.96
N VAL A 70 -15.57 -10.31 -12.64
CA VAL A 70 -16.51 -9.39 -13.27
C VAL A 70 -16.01 -7.98 -12.91
N PRO A 71 -15.68 -7.14 -13.90
CA PRO A 71 -15.19 -5.81 -13.61
C PRO A 71 -16.25 -5.05 -12.80
N PRO A 72 -15.86 -4.22 -11.82
CA PRO A 72 -16.81 -3.38 -11.12
C PRO A 72 -17.51 -2.43 -12.10
N MET A 73 -18.68 -1.92 -11.71
CA MET A 73 -19.33 -0.87 -12.49
C MET A 73 -18.58 0.44 -12.34
N ASP A 74 -18.63 1.28 -13.37
CA ASP A 74 -18.14 2.65 -13.23
C ASP A 74 -19.01 3.42 -12.24
N ASP A 75 -18.34 4.27 -11.47
CA ASP A 75 -18.98 5.17 -10.54
C ASP A 75 -18.41 6.58 -10.72
N TYR A 76 -19.25 7.48 -11.22
CA TYR A 76 -18.93 8.88 -11.45
C TYR A 76 -19.53 9.78 -10.37
N ASP A 77 -20.21 9.21 -9.38
CA ASP A 77 -20.77 9.99 -8.28
C ASP A 77 -19.62 10.51 -7.42
N THR A 78 -19.40 11.82 -7.51
CA THR A 78 -18.32 12.50 -6.83
C THR A 78 -18.92 13.41 -5.77
N PRO A 79 -18.70 13.14 -4.47
CA PRO A 79 -19.25 13.99 -3.43
C PRO A 79 -18.68 15.40 -3.55
N SER A 80 -19.53 16.41 -3.33
CA SER A 80 -19.24 17.85 -3.53
C SER A 80 -17.82 18.26 -3.13
N THR A 81 -17.22 19.14 -3.92
CA THR A 81 -15.86 19.72 -3.80
C THR A 81 -15.61 20.51 -2.50
N GLU A 82 -16.52 20.45 -1.53
CA GLU A 82 -16.68 21.41 -0.43
C GLU A 82 -15.99 21.01 0.88
N LEU A 83 -15.31 19.86 0.96
CA LEU A 83 -14.58 19.51 2.19
C LEU A 83 -13.25 20.28 2.21
N PRO A 84 -13.02 21.15 3.21
CA PRO A 84 -11.73 21.82 3.36
C PRO A 84 -10.64 20.79 3.65
N HIS A 85 -9.41 21.08 3.21
CA HIS A 85 -8.26 20.21 3.43
C HIS A 85 -8.38 18.80 2.81
N THR A 86 -9.01 18.73 1.63
CA THR A 86 -9.15 17.49 0.88
C THR A 86 -7.84 17.10 0.21
N VAL A 87 -7.46 15.84 0.35
CA VAL A 87 -6.33 15.21 -0.32
C VAL A 87 -6.85 14.10 -1.24
N TYR A 88 -6.26 14.00 -2.43
CA TYR A 88 -6.65 13.04 -3.46
C TYR A 88 -5.54 12.02 -3.73
N TYR A 89 -5.95 10.77 -3.85
CA TYR A 89 -5.10 9.64 -4.23
C TYR A 89 -5.73 8.91 -5.40
N LEU A 90 -4.92 8.55 -6.38
CA LEU A 90 -5.34 7.69 -7.49
C LEU A 90 -4.81 6.29 -7.24
N THR A 91 -5.70 5.33 -7.02
CA THR A 91 -5.37 3.92 -6.93
C THR A 91 -5.55 3.25 -8.29
N VAL A 92 -4.63 2.37 -8.65
CA VAL A 92 -4.63 1.64 -9.92
C VAL A 92 -4.52 0.16 -9.60
N THR A 93 -5.57 -0.57 -9.91
CA THR A 93 -5.69 -1.99 -9.63
C THR A 93 -5.74 -2.75 -10.95
N THR A 94 -4.87 -3.74 -11.12
CA THR A 94 -4.84 -4.60 -12.31
C THR A 94 -4.99 -6.05 -11.86
N PRO A 95 -6.22 -6.57 -11.75
CA PRO A 95 -6.43 -7.91 -11.19
C PRO A 95 -5.74 -9.03 -11.96
N HIS A 96 -5.65 -8.88 -13.28
CA HIS A 96 -5.02 -9.86 -14.17
C HIS A 96 -3.49 -10.02 -13.97
N THR A 97 -2.81 -9.01 -13.44
CA THR A 97 -1.39 -9.06 -13.07
C THR A 97 -1.18 -9.04 -11.56
N ASP A 98 -2.27 -9.10 -10.79
CA ASP A 98 -2.30 -8.99 -9.34
C ASP A 98 -1.52 -7.77 -8.81
N SER A 99 -1.68 -6.60 -9.45
CA SER A 99 -0.97 -5.38 -9.09
C SER A 99 -1.90 -4.30 -8.53
N PHE A 100 -1.37 -3.51 -7.58
CA PHE A 100 -2.02 -2.39 -6.94
C PHE A 100 -0.99 -1.29 -6.69
N THR A 101 -1.25 -0.09 -7.21
CA THR A 101 -0.38 1.08 -7.01
C THR A 101 -1.20 2.29 -6.59
N ILE A 102 -0.56 3.19 -5.83
CA ILE A 102 -1.19 4.43 -5.36
C ILE A 102 -0.33 5.61 -5.84
N TYR A 103 -0.98 6.59 -6.45
CA TYR A 103 -0.40 7.88 -6.81
C TYR A 103 -0.98 8.97 -5.91
N GLY A 104 -0.14 9.90 -5.49
CA GLY A 104 -0.49 10.97 -4.55
C GLY A 104 0.33 10.90 -3.27
N PRO A 105 0.04 11.75 -2.27
CA PRO A 105 -1.10 12.68 -2.21
C PRO A 105 -1.01 13.84 -3.19
N LYS A 106 -2.18 14.38 -3.58
CA LYS A 106 -2.31 15.62 -4.37
C LYS A 106 -3.42 16.50 -3.81
N SER A 107 -3.34 17.82 -4.04
CA SER A 107 -4.33 18.78 -3.53
C SER A 107 -5.55 18.92 -4.43
N SER A 108 -5.41 18.55 -5.70
CA SER A 108 -6.47 18.60 -6.71
C SER A 108 -6.50 17.33 -7.58
N VAL A 109 -7.69 16.98 -8.06
CA VAL A 109 -7.88 15.91 -9.05
C VAL A 109 -7.13 16.21 -10.36
N LEU A 110 -7.04 17.49 -10.72
CA LEU A 110 -6.33 17.94 -11.94
C LEU A 110 -4.85 17.52 -11.94
N GLU A 111 -4.23 17.40 -10.77
CA GLU A 111 -2.82 16.97 -10.66
C GLU A 111 -2.64 15.49 -11.04
N HIS A 112 -3.69 14.67 -10.91
CA HIS A 112 -3.70 13.28 -11.35
C HIS A 112 -4.00 13.12 -12.85
N LYS A 113 -4.43 14.19 -13.53
CA LYS A 113 -4.87 14.16 -14.94
C LYS A 113 -3.83 13.56 -15.88
N GLY A 114 -2.55 13.93 -15.71
CA GLY A 114 -1.47 13.38 -16.54
C GLY A 114 -1.40 11.86 -16.44
N LYS A 115 -1.49 11.31 -15.23
CA LYS A 115 -1.44 9.87 -15.00
C LYS A 115 -2.70 9.15 -15.48
N ILE A 116 -3.87 9.77 -15.31
CA ILE A 116 -5.14 9.25 -15.83
C ILE A 116 -5.08 9.12 -17.36
N ILE A 117 -4.61 10.18 -18.05
CA ILE A 117 -4.46 10.18 -19.51
C ILE A 117 -3.44 9.12 -19.96
N GLU A 118 -2.31 9.00 -19.26
CA GLU A 118 -1.29 7.97 -19.53
C GLU A 118 -1.84 6.55 -19.41
N LEU A 119 -2.69 6.27 -18.42
CA LEU A 119 -3.28 4.94 -18.24
C LEU A 119 -4.37 4.66 -19.28
N ILE A 120 -5.14 5.67 -19.65
CA ILE A 120 -6.22 5.57 -20.64
C ILE A 120 -5.69 5.46 -22.07
N SER A 121 -4.56 6.10 -22.39
CA SER A 121 -4.00 6.11 -23.75
C SER A 121 -3.64 4.72 -24.27
N ASN A 122 -3.45 3.76 -23.38
CA ASN A 122 -3.20 2.35 -23.71
C ASN A 122 -4.45 1.59 -24.16
N SER A 123 -5.65 2.19 -24.13
CA SER A 123 -6.90 1.54 -24.53
C SER A 123 -7.79 2.46 -25.39
N PRO A 124 -7.99 2.16 -26.69
CA PRO A 124 -8.87 2.94 -27.57
C PRO A 124 -10.32 3.02 -27.07
N ALA A 125 -10.81 1.97 -26.41
CA ALA A 125 -12.14 1.96 -25.82
C ALA A 125 -12.23 2.91 -24.62
N ALA A 126 -11.18 2.96 -23.79
CA ALA A 126 -11.09 3.88 -22.67
C ALA A 126 -10.98 5.34 -23.13
N ILE A 127 -10.22 5.63 -24.21
CA ILE A 127 -10.15 6.97 -24.80
C ILE A 127 -11.54 7.46 -25.20
N LYS A 128 -12.28 6.66 -25.98
CA LYS A 128 -13.65 7.00 -26.41
C LYS A 128 -14.59 7.21 -25.22
N LYS A 129 -14.45 6.39 -24.18
CA LYS A 129 -15.24 6.50 -22.94
C LYS A 129 -14.92 7.80 -22.20
N TYR A 130 -13.65 8.12 -22.01
CA TYR A 130 -13.19 9.32 -21.34
C TYR A 130 -13.59 10.60 -22.11
N GLU A 131 -13.49 10.59 -23.44
CA GLU A 131 -13.96 11.70 -24.29
C GLU A 131 -15.46 11.93 -24.17
N LYS A 132 -16.26 10.87 -24.18
CA LYS A 132 -17.72 10.97 -23.96
C LYS A 132 -18.04 11.59 -22.62
N LEU A 133 -17.35 11.18 -21.55
CA LEU A 133 -17.54 11.74 -20.21
C LEU A 133 -17.17 13.21 -20.13
N ARG A 134 -16.14 13.66 -20.87
CA ARG A 134 -15.76 15.08 -20.95
C ARG A 134 -16.71 15.91 -21.79
N ALA A 135 -17.41 15.30 -22.76
CA ALA A 135 -18.32 15.99 -23.68
C ALA A 135 -19.72 16.29 -23.09
N VAL A 136 -20.10 15.66 -21.97
CA VAL A 136 -21.39 15.91 -21.31
C VAL A 136 -21.39 17.31 -20.68
N LYS A 137 -22.00 18.28 -21.36
CA LYS A 137 -22.19 19.65 -20.84
C LYS A 137 -23.18 19.63 -19.67
N GLY A 138 -22.78 20.15 -18.51
CA GLY A 138 -23.67 20.39 -17.36
C GLY A 138 -23.35 19.55 -16.11
N GLN A 139 -22.57 18.47 -16.24
CA GLN A 139 -21.88 17.87 -15.10
C GLN A 139 -20.55 18.60 -14.94
N LYS A 140 -20.29 19.18 -13.75
CA LYS A 140 -18.98 19.75 -13.41
C LYS A 140 -17.91 18.73 -13.85
N HIS A 141 -16.93 19.20 -14.63
CA HIS A 141 -16.09 18.34 -15.46
C HIS A 141 -15.49 17.18 -14.67
N LEU A 142 -15.42 15.98 -15.26
CA LEU A 142 -14.65 14.83 -14.75
C LEU A 142 -13.20 15.23 -14.37
N ASP A 143 -12.65 16.24 -15.04
CA ASP A 143 -11.33 16.80 -14.76
C ASP A 143 -11.28 17.58 -13.42
N GLU A 144 -12.40 18.16 -12.99
CA GLU A 144 -12.51 19.01 -11.79
C GLU A 144 -13.09 18.24 -10.59
N LEU A 145 -14.14 17.45 -10.81
CA LEU A 145 -14.77 16.65 -9.75
C LEU A 145 -14.14 15.27 -9.59
N GLY A 146 -13.55 14.71 -10.65
CA GLY A 146 -13.03 13.34 -10.67
C GLY A 146 -14.10 12.29 -10.96
N PHE A 147 -13.83 11.08 -10.49
CA PHE A 147 -14.70 9.90 -10.53
C PHE A 147 -14.41 9.07 -9.29
N HIS A 148 -15.36 8.26 -8.80
CA HIS A 148 -15.04 7.33 -7.72
C HIS A 148 -14.34 6.09 -8.28
N THR A 149 -14.91 5.46 -9.31
CA THR A 149 -14.35 4.28 -9.98
C THR A 149 -14.47 4.41 -11.50
N LEU A 150 -13.36 4.21 -12.21
CA LEU A 150 -13.31 4.16 -13.67
C LEU A 150 -12.64 2.86 -14.11
N VAL A 151 -13.39 2.02 -14.82
CA VAL A 151 -12.85 0.79 -15.40
C VAL A 151 -12.31 1.06 -16.80
N ILE A 152 -11.04 0.74 -17.00
CA ILE A 152 -10.33 0.78 -18.27
C ILE A 152 -10.35 -0.64 -18.85
N PRO A 153 -11.18 -0.91 -19.86
CA PRO A 153 -11.12 -2.19 -20.57
C PRO A 153 -9.80 -2.30 -21.32
N GLN A 154 -9.17 -3.46 -21.27
CA GLN A 154 -7.99 -3.81 -22.04
C GLN A 154 -8.30 -4.95 -23.02
N GLU A 155 -7.30 -5.35 -23.80
CA GLU A 155 -7.45 -6.47 -24.72
C GLU A 155 -7.73 -7.80 -24.00
N ARG A 156 -8.29 -8.78 -24.73
CA ARG A 156 -8.48 -10.15 -24.23
C ARG A 156 -9.35 -10.28 -22.96
N GLY A 157 -10.16 -9.26 -22.68
CA GLY A 157 -11.06 -9.24 -21.52
C GLY A 157 -10.35 -8.94 -20.20
N THR A 158 -9.11 -8.44 -20.22
CA THR A 158 -8.50 -7.86 -19.02
C THR A 158 -9.01 -6.45 -18.79
N HIS A 159 -8.82 -5.96 -17.57
CA HIS A 159 -9.20 -4.60 -17.21
C HIS A 159 -8.25 -4.04 -16.15
N THR A 160 -8.23 -2.72 -16.08
CA THR A 160 -7.59 -1.92 -15.02
C THR A 160 -8.68 -1.10 -14.35
N VAL A 161 -8.72 -1.10 -13.03
CA VAL A 161 -9.64 -0.26 -12.25
C VAL A 161 -8.85 0.94 -11.74
N LEU A 162 -9.33 2.14 -12.07
CA LEU A 162 -8.86 3.38 -11.45
C LEU A 162 -9.86 3.77 -10.37
N GLN A 163 -9.40 4.04 -9.15
CA GLN A 163 -10.27 4.63 -8.12
C GLN A 163 -9.64 5.87 -7.52
N LEU A 164 -10.42 6.94 -7.43
CA LEU A 164 -10.00 8.17 -6.78
C LEU A 164 -10.44 8.11 -5.31
N VAL A 165 -9.47 8.01 -4.42
CA VAL A 165 -9.69 8.03 -2.98
C VAL A 165 -9.52 9.46 -2.48
N ARG A 166 -10.54 9.93 -1.76
CA ARG A 166 -10.59 11.25 -1.16
C ARG A 166 -10.46 11.13 0.35
N GLU A 167 -9.57 11.92 0.94
CA GLU A 167 -9.38 11.99 2.39
C GLU A 167 -9.39 13.45 2.86
N SER A 168 -10.20 13.79 3.87
CA SER A 168 -10.12 15.10 4.53
C SER A 168 -9.08 15.04 5.63
N ASN A 169 -7.86 15.50 5.35
CA ASN A 169 -6.72 15.36 6.25
C ASN A 169 -5.91 16.66 6.31
N LYS A 170 -6.25 17.52 7.28
CA LYS A 170 -5.59 18.83 7.48
C LYS A 170 -4.07 18.73 7.65
N PRO A 171 -3.51 17.85 8.50
CA PRO A 171 -2.06 17.68 8.60
C PRO A 171 -1.38 17.39 7.27
N ILE A 172 -1.96 16.52 6.44
CA ILE A 172 -1.38 16.12 5.15
C ILE A 172 -1.56 17.20 4.10
N HIS A 173 -2.73 17.84 4.05
CA HIS A 173 -2.95 18.96 3.17
C HIS A 173 -1.99 20.12 3.47
N SER A 174 -1.70 20.40 4.74
CA SER A 174 -0.67 21.38 5.11
C SER A 174 0.74 20.90 4.72
N ALA A 175 1.04 19.61 4.89
CA ALA A 175 2.32 19.02 4.49
C ALA A 175 2.56 19.09 2.97
N LEU A 176 1.52 18.94 2.14
CA LEU A 176 1.62 19.08 0.68
C LEU A 176 2.17 20.43 0.22
N HIS A 177 1.88 21.49 0.98
CA HIS A 177 2.39 22.83 0.68
C HIS A 177 3.75 23.11 1.36
N SER A 178 4.23 22.18 2.19
CA SER A 178 5.49 22.28 2.92
C SER A 178 6.48 21.25 2.40
N THR A 179 7.49 21.69 1.65
CA THR A 179 8.52 20.83 1.02
C THR A 179 9.34 19.99 2.01
N GLN A 180 9.19 20.19 3.32
CA GLN A 180 9.99 19.55 4.36
C GLN A 180 9.20 18.54 5.20
N SER A 181 7.90 18.40 4.98
CA SER A 181 7.05 17.53 5.81
C SER A 181 6.93 16.13 5.18
N PRO A 182 7.49 15.07 5.79
CA PRO A 182 7.36 13.72 5.26
C PRO A 182 5.91 13.24 5.32
N ILE A 183 5.45 12.59 4.26
CA ILE A 183 4.13 11.98 4.22
C ILE A 183 4.29 10.47 4.16
N TYR A 184 3.68 9.77 5.11
CA TYR A 184 3.66 8.33 5.23
C TYR A 184 2.29 7.81 4.81
N LEU A 185 2.27 6.92 3.82
CA LEU A 185 1.06 6.28 3.34
C LEU A 185 0.92 4.91 3.99
N VAL A 186 -0.26 4.62 4.53
CA VAL A 186 -0.58 3.31 5.10
C VAL A 186 -1.46 2.54 4.13
N THR A 187 -1.00 1.35 3.77
CA THR A 187 -1.71 0.41 2.90
C THR A 187 -1.94 -0.89 3.64
N ALA A 188 -3.09 -1.51 3.40
CA ALA A 188 -3.48 -2.77 4.01
C ALA A 188 -3.87 -3.74 2.90
N ARG A 189 -3.39 -4.99 3.01
CA ARG A 189 -3.69 -6.06 2.05
C ARG A 189 -3.90 -7.38 2.77
N GLY A 190 -4.72 -8.23 2.17
CA GLY A 190 -5.00 -9.59 2.61
C GLY A 190 -6.47 -9.85 3.01
N PRO A 191 -6.85 -11.12 3.20
CA PRO A 191 -5.97 -12.29 3.18
C PRO A 191 -5.42 -12.61 1.78
N LEU A 192 -4.10 -12.68 1.66
CA LEU A 192 -3.40 -13.18 0.48
C LEU A 192 -3.26 -14.69 0.62
N VAL A 193 -3.62 -15.45 -0.41
CA VAL A 193 -3.62 -16.92 -0.34
C VAL A 193 -2.38 -17.44 -1.05
N TYR A 194 -1.69 -18.42 -0.44
CA TYR A 194 -0.59 -19.11 -1.09
C TYR A 194 -1.09 -19.99 -2.23
N ASP A 195 -0.55 -19.79 -3.43
CA ASP A 195 -0.71 -20.73 -4.53
C ASP A 195 0.26 -21.92 -4.31
N LEU A 196 -0.24 -22.96 -3.64
CA LEU A 196 0.52 -24.20 -3.35
C LEU A 196 0.58 -25.16 -4.57
N GLY A 197 0.70 -24.61 -5.78
CA GLY A 197 0.64 -25.34 -7.06
C GLY A 197 1.82 -26.27 -7.37
N GLY A 198 2.33 -27.03 -6.40
CA GLY A 198 3.43 -27.98 -6.58
C GLY A 198 3.53 -29.05 -5.49
N THR A 199 4.35 -30.08 -5.73
CA THR A 199 4.57 -31.26 -4.85
C THR A 199 5.17 -30.92 -3.48
N ASN A 200 5.75 -29.73 -3.31
CA ASN A 200 6.29 -29.27 -2.04
C ASN A 200 5.30 -28.33 -1.34
N ARG A 201 4.54 -28.90 -0.40
CA ARG A 201 3.60 -28.18 0.48
C ARG A 201 4.33 -27.43 1.60
N THR A 202 5.22 -26.50 1.24
CA THR A 202 5.82 -25.58 2.21
C THR A 202 5.45 -24.14 1.86
N VAL A 203 4.96 -23.42 2.87
CA VAL A 203 4.50 -22.01 2.86
C VAL A 203 5.56 -21.05 2.25
N VAL A 204 6.82 -21.46 2.23
CA VAL A 204 7.96 -20.67 1.75
C VAL A 204 8.05 -20.58 0.21
N SER A 205 7.37 -21.44 -0.55
CA SER A 205 7.58 -21.54 -2.02
C SER A 205 6.40 -21.09 -2.91
N GLY A 206 5.23 -20.82 -2.33
CA GLY A 206 4.05 -20.41 -3.10
C GLY A 206 4.04 -18.92 -3.44
N ARG A 207 3.59 -18.57 -4.65
CA ARG A 207 3.26 -17.16 -4.99
C ARG A 207 1.99 -16.76 -4.23
N LEU A 208 2.02 -15.60 -3.58
CA LEU A 208 0.82 -15.02 -2.96
C LEU A 208 -0.10 -14.49 -4.07
N LYS A 209 -1.40 -14.79 -3.97
CA LYS A 209 -2.45 -14.29 -4.86
C LYS A 209 -3.46 -13.44 -4.10
N GLY A 210 -4.10 -12.54 -4.83
CA GLY A 210 -5.18 -11.68 -4.33
C GLY A 210 -4.67 -10.32 -3.86
N PHE A 211 -3.44 -9.94 -4.24
CA PHE A 211 -2.88 -8.64 -3.95
C PHE A 211 -3.74 -7.51 -4.49
N ALA A 212 -4.12 -7.54 -5.77
CA ALA A 212 -4.93 -6.50 -6.40
C ALA A 212 -6.30 -6.36 -5.74
N VAL A 213 -6.95 -7.49 -5.45
CA VAL A 213 -8.33 -7.53 -4.95
C VAL A 213 -8.43 -7.15 -3.47
N THR A 214 -7.42 -7.50 -2.67
CA THR A 214 -7.45 -7.28 -1.22
C THR A 214 -6.70 -6.03 -0.76
N SER A 215 -5.95 -5.38 -1.66
CA SER A 215 -5.21 -4.17 -1.32
C SER A 215 -6.13 -2.96 -1.25
N ARG A 216 -5.93 -2.15 -0.20
CA ARG A 216 -6.58 -0.87 -0.04
C ARG A 216 -5.67 0.14 0.64
N MET A 217 -5.90 1.41 0.35
CA MET A 217 -5.35 2.51 1.13
C MET A 217 -6.10 2.61 2.47
N VAL A 218 -5.37 2.79 3.57
CA VAL A 218 -5.96 3.04 4.90
C VAL A 218 -6.12 4.53 5.12
N SER A 219 -5.01 5.27 5.14
CA SER A 219 -4.94 6.72 5.39
C SER A 219 -3.48 7.18 5.25
N SER A 220 -3.24 8.47 5.42
CA SER A 220 -1.95 9.13 5.32
C SER A 220 -1.59 9.91 6.59
N PHE A 221 -0.29 9.94 6.93
CA PHE A 221 0.20 10.50 8.20
C PHE A 221 1.48 11.31 8.00
N ASN A 222 1.63 12.42 8.72
CA ASN A 222 2.83 13.26 8.69
C ASN A 222 3.94 12.75 9.64
N SER A 223 3.73 11.57 10.23
CA SER A 223 4.58 10.98 11.26
C SER A 223 4.58 9.48 11.14
N LEU A 224 5.77 8.88 11.12
CA LEU A 224 5.94 7.43 11.10
C LEU A 224 5.30 6.77 12.33
N LYS A 225 5.39 7.41 13.51
CA LYS A 225 4.77 6.90 14.74
C LYS A 225 3.25 6.81 14.61
N ALA A 226 2.61 7.82 14.03
CA ALA A 226 1.17 7.82 13.77
C ALA A 226 0.79 6.77 12.71
N GLY A 227 1.59 6.65 11.65
CA GLY A 227 1.43 5.62 10.61
C GLY A 227 1.50 4.20 11.17
N LYS A 228 2.51 3.89 12.00
CA LYS A 228 2.64 2.58 12.68
C LYS A 228 1.44 2.28 13.59
N ALA A 229 0.95 3.28 14.34
CA ALA A 229 -0.24 3.11 15.18
C ALA A 229 -1.50 2.81 14.37
N ALA A 230 -1.72 3.54 13.27
CA ALA A 230 -2.83 3.27 12.36
C ALA A 230 -2.71 1.91 11.67
N ALA A 231 -1.50 1.51 11.30
CA ALA A 231 -1.24 0.23 10.68
C ALA A 231 -1.55 -0.95 11.60
N ARG A 232 -1.20 -0.87 12.89
CA ARG A 232 -1.59 -1.90 13.88
C ARG A 232 -3.12 -2.00 14.03
N LYS A 233 -3.82 -0.87 14.04
CA LYS A 233 -5.30 -0.87 14.04
C LYS A 233 -5.87 -1.52 12.78
N ALA A 234 -5.34 -1.17 11.61
CA ALA A 234 -5.75 -1.76 10.34
C ALA A 234 -5.51 -3.27 10.30
N MET A 235 -4.38 -3.74 10.85
CA MET A 235 -4.11 -5.17 10.98
C MET A 235 -5.14 -5.86 11.89
N GLY A 236 -5.50 -5.26 13.02
CA GLY A 236 -6.55 -5.79 13.89
C GLY A 236 -7.89 -5.97 13.16
N VAL A 237 -8.27 -4.99 12.34
CA VAL A 237 -9.50 -5.08 11.51
C VAL A 237 -9.39 -6.21 10.47
N LEU A 238 -8.25 -6.34 9.79
CA LEU A 238 -8.04 -7.40 8.80
C LEU A 238 -8.15 -8.80 9.42
N LEU A 239 -7.55 -9.00 10.60
CA LEU A 239 -7.58 -10.29 11.30
C LEU A 239 -8.98 -10.63 11.81
N GLN A 240 -9.76 -9.64 12.26
CA GLN A 240 -11.17 -9.84 12.65
C GLN A 240 -12.05 -10.22 11.46
N GLN A 241 -11.84 -9.60 10.29
CA GLN A 241 -12.60 -9.88 9.07
C GLN A 241 -12.25 -11.24 8.45
N GLY A 242 -11.00 -11.70 8.63
CA GLY A 242 -10.47 -12.93 8.02
C GLY A 242 -10.99 -14.26 8.59
N THR A 243 -11.98 -14.25 9.50
CA THR A 243 -12.45 -15.45 10.24
C THR A 243 -11.27 -16.28 10.76
N VAL A 244 -10.31 -15.60 11.37
CA VAL A 244 -9.18 -16.26 11.97
C VAL A 244 -9.65 -16.82 13.30
N ASP A 245 -9.89 -18.13 13.35
CA ASP A 245 -9.89 -18.84 14.62
C ASP A 245 -8.61 -18.44 15.35
N ALA A 246 -8.70 -18.03 16.61
CA ALA A 246 -7.63 -17.38 17.38
C ALA A 246 -6.30 -18.18 17.48
N MET A 247 -6.20 -19.34 16.82
CA MET A 247 -5.04 -20.20 16.80
C MET A 247 -3.99 -19.76 15.76
N LYS A 248 -2.92 -19.17 16.30
CA LYS A 248 -1.55 -19.11 15.76
C LYS A 248 -1.32 -18.24 14.52
N VAL A 249 -1.81 -17.02 14.53
CA VAL A 249 -1.27 -15.98 13.64
C VAL A 249 0.10 -15.56 14.16
N LEU A 250 1.15 -15.77 13.36
CA LEU A 250 2.46 -15.21 13.63
C LEU A 250 2.49 -13.78 13.12
N MET A 251 2.83 -12.82 13.99
CA MET A 251 2.99 -11.41 13.63
C MET A 251 4.47 -11.02 13.64
N THR A 252 4.90 -10.33 12.61
CA THR A 252 6.27 -9.82 12.48
C THR A 252 6.25 -8.37 12.02
N GLU A 253 6.97 -7.51 12.74
CA GLU A 253 7.23 -6.13 12.33
C GLU A 253 8.63 -6.05 11.73
N ASN A 254 8.75 -5.42 10.56
CA ASN A 254 10.03 -5.16 9.93
C ASN A 254 10.13 -3.67 9.58
N GLU A 255 11.25 -3.07 9.97
CA GLU A 255 11.60 -1.69 9.63
C GLU A 255 12.73 -1.72 8.61
N ASP A 256 12.61 -0.93 7.56
CA ASP A 256 13.61 -0.90 6.50
C ASP A 256 14.98 -0.51 7.07
N ARG A 257 15.97 -1.37 6.87
CA ARG A 257 17.33 -1.26 7.45
C ARG A 257 18.03 0.02 7.01
N ASP A 258 17.63 0.56 5.88
CA ASP A 258 18.22 1.77 5.31
C ASP A 258 17.73 3.06 5.99
N GLY A 259 16.90 2.98 7.03
CA GLY A 259 16.41 4.14 7.77
C GLY A 259 15.51 5.06 6.94
N ARG A 260 15.03 4.59 5.78
CA ARG A 260 14.24 5.37 4.81
C ARG A 260 12.80 5.65 5.26
N GLY A 261 12.43 5.22 6.47
CA GLY A 261 11.11 5.45 7.06
C GLY A 261 10.01 4.49 6.60
N ASN A 262 10.36 3.42 5.88
CA ASN A 262 9.42 2.37 5.51
C ASN A 262 9.31 1.33 6.63
N TRP A 263 8.10 0.86 6.88
CA TRP A 263 7.82 -0.15 7.90
C TRP A 263 6.69 -1.06 7.45
N VAL A 264 6.80 -2.35 7.75
CA VAL A 264 5.81 -3.34 7.35
C VAL A 264 5.45 -4.18 8.57
N LEU A 265 4.14 -4.37 8.77
CA LEU A 265 3.58 -5.33 9.71
C LEU A 265 2.97 -6.47 8.92
N MET A 266 3.49 -7.66 9.11
CA MET A 266 2.97 -8.88 8.51
C MET A 266 2.32 -9.75 9.57
N ALA A 267 1.23 -10.39 9.19
CA ALA A 267 0.58 -11.43 9.95
C ALA A 267 0.39 -12.63 9.03
N MET A 268 0.66 -13.84 9.50
CA MET A 268 0.55 -15.04 8.66
C MET A 268 -0.02 -16.22 9.45
N ASP A 269 -0.80 -17.05 8.76
CA ASP A 269 -1.18 -18.39 9.18
C ASP A 269 -0.62 -19.43 8.19
N ALA A 270 -1.06 -20.69 8.30
CA ALA A 270 -0.57 -21.77 7.43
C ALA A 270 -0.90 -21.58 5.92
N MET A 271 -1.91 -20.78 5.60
CA MET A 271 -2.50 -20.66 4.27
C MET A 271 -2.61 -19.22 3.77
N ARG A 272 -2.47 -18.23 4.65
CA ARG A 272 -2.82 -16.83 4.39
C ARG A 272 -1.77 -15.87 4.95
N VAL A 273 -1.64 -14.74 4.26
CA VAL A 273 -0.82 -13.61 4.70
C VAL A 273 -1.64 -12.34 4.69
N TRP A 274 -1.49 -11.53 5.73
CA TRP A 274 -1.94 -10.16 5.78
C TRP A 274 -0.73 -9.26 5.92
N GLU A 275 -0.74 -8.14 5.22
CA GLU A 275 0.34 -7.18 5.27
C GLU A 275 -0.24 -5.77 5.40
N VAL A 276 0.35 -4.99 6.30
CA VAL A 276 0.07 -3.57 6.42
C VAL A 276 1.39 -2.84 6.33
N ALA A 277 1.55 -2.02 5.30
CA ALA A 277 2.79 -1.30 5.02
C ALA A 277 2.59 0.20 5.26
N VAL A 278 3.58 0.82 5.88
CA VAL A 278 3.75 2.25 6.04
C VAL A 278 4.92 2.64 5.14
N VAL A 279 4.64 3.42 4.10
CA VAL A 279 5.63 3.78 3.07
C VAL A 279 5.80 5.28 3.07
N LEU A 280 7.05 5.76 3.07
CA LEU A 280 7.35 7.17 2.86
C LEU A 280 7.05 7.54 1.41
N VAL A 281 6.10 8.45 1.22
CA VAL A 281 5.83 9.05 -0.08
C VAL A 281 6.88 10.11 -0.35
N ARG A 282 7.65 9.91 -1.40
CA ARG A 282 8.54 10.94 -1.96
C ARG A 282 7.82 11.54 -3.15
N ASP A 283 7.84 12.86 -3.27
CA ASP A 283 7.33 13.54 -4.46
C ASP A 283 7.94 12.87 -5.70
N GLY A 284 7.06 12.27 -6.52
CA GLY A 284 7.41 11.69 -7.82
C GLY A 284 7.42 12.73 -8.91
#